data_AF-A0A9X3LCA3-F1
#
_entry.id   AF-A0A9X3LCA3-F1
#
_cell.length_a   1.000
_cell.length_b   1.000
_cell.length_c   1.000
_cell.angle_alpha   90.00
_cell.angle_beta   90.00
_cell.angle_gamma   90.00
#
_symmetry.space_group_name_H-M   'P 1'
#
loop_
_entity.id
_entity.type
_entity.pdbx_description
1 polymer ?
#
loop_
_entity_poly.entity_id
_entity_poly.type
_entity_poly.pdbx_seq_one_letter_code
_entity_poly.pdbx_strand_id
1 'polypeptide(L)'
;MIVAFIEEIIFRGLMLNILLPKGIRPAVLTSSLLFAITHSLQLLDGQSLETTILQITYAFFIGMVLSLLVVNQQSIIIAILFHGLNNSLIMMGKDNDSSIYTYIIILLMIIYTVFLWIRALKTDGVIAMKNREIAI
;
A
#
# COMPACT_ATOMS: atom_id res chain seq x y z
N MET A 1 -6.49 -13.51 5.14
CA MET A 1 -6.38 -13.76 3.69
C MET A 1 -7.59 -13.23 2.91
N ILE A 2 -8.83 -13.61 3.25
CA ILE A 2 -10.03 -13.15 2.51
C ILE A 2 -10.18 -11.61 2.53
N VAL A 3 -9.99 -10.98 3.70
CA VAL A 3 -10.03 -9.52 3.82
C VAL A 3 -9.02 -8.85 2.89
N ALA A 4 -7.75 -9.27 2.95
CA ALA A 4 -6.69 -8.78 2.06
C ALA A 4 -7.02 -9.00 0.58
N PHE A 5 -7.60 -10.15 0.22
CA PHE A 5 -8.05 -10.41 -1.15
C PHE A 5 -9.07 -9.37 -1.62
N ILE A 6 -10.13 -9.14 -0.83
CA ILE A 6 -11.19 -8.19 -1.17
C ILE A 6 -10.63 -6.76 -1.26
N GLU A 7 -9.85 -6.36 -0.26
CA GLU A 7 -9.25 -5.03 -0.21
C GLU A 7 -8.33 -4.79 -1.41
N GLU A 8 -7.45 -5.72 -1.76
CA GLU A 8 -6.56 -5.52 -2.91
C GLU A 8 -7.31 -5.49 -4.25
N ILE A 9 -8.37 -6.28 -4.42
CA ILE A 9 -9.21 -6.19 -5.62
C ILE A 9 -9.83 -4.79 -5.74
N ILE A 10 -10.35 -4.24 -4.64
CA ILE A 10 -10.96 -2.90 -4.64
C ILE A 10 -9.90 -1.82 -4.84
N PHE A 11 -8.83 -1.83 -4.06
CA PHE A 11 -7.88 -0.72 -4.03
C PHE A 11 -6.83 -0.80 -5.14
N ARG A 12 -6.30 -1.99 -5.45
CA ARG A 12 -5.21 -2.16 -6.44
C ARG A 12 -5.75 -2.65 -7.78
N GLY A 13 -6.82 -3.44 -7.77
CA GLY A 13 -7.50 -3.90 -8.97
C GLY A 13 -8.38 -2.83 -9.63
N LEU A 14 -9.09 -2.03 -8.83
CA LEU A 14 -10.02 -1.02 -9.35
C LEU A 14 -9.53 0.42 -9.11
N MET A 15 -9.45 0.86 -7.85
CA MET A 15 -9.21 2.27 -7.50
C MET A 15 -7.89 2.81 -8.07
N LEU A 16 -6.79 2.08 -7.88
CA LEU A 16 -5.48 2.46 -8.40
C LEU A 16 -5.51 2.61 -9.92
N ASN A 17 -6.09 1.63 -10.63
CA ASN A 17 -6.19 1.65 -12.09
C ASN A 17 -7.05 2.80 -12.64
N ILE A 18 -8.12 3.17 -11.93
CA ILE A 18 -8.93 4.36 -12.27
C ILE A 18 -8.10 5.65 -12.13
N LEU A 19 -7.20 5.71 -11.16
CA LEU A 19 -6.42 6.92 -10.86
C LEU A 19 -5.12 7.01 -11.67
N LEU A 20 -4.56 5.90 -12.15
CA LEU A 20 -3.30 5.86 -12.91
C LEU A 20 -3.26 6.80 -14.12
N PRO A 21 -4.34 6.99 -14.91
CA PRO A 21 -4.37 7.98 -15.99
C PRO A 21 -4.09 9.42 -15.55
N LYS A 22 -4.29 9.75 -14.26
CA LYS A 22 -3.97 11.07 -13.69
C LYS A 22 -2.49 11.20 -13.27
N GLY A 23 -1.72 10.13 -13.41
CA GLY A 23 -0.32 10.03 -13.03
C GLY A 23 -0.08 9.13 -11.81
N ILE A 24 1.11 8.55 -11.74
CA ILE A 24 1.48 7.58 -10.67
C ILE A 24 1.45 8.21 -9.28
N ARG A 25 1.93 9.46 -9.14
CA ARG A 25 1.92 10.16 -7.84
C ARG A 25 0.51 10.31 -7.26
N PRO A 26 -0.46 10.96 -7.94
CA PRO A 26 -1.81 11.07 -7.40
C PRO A 26 -2.50 9.70 -7.26
N ALA A 27 -2.22 8.75 -8.16
CA ALA A 27 -2.81 7.41 -8.06
C ALA A 27 -2.38 6.65 -6.80
N VAL A 28 -1.08 6.59 -6.52
CA VAL A 28 -0.54 5.91 -5.34
C VAL A 28 -0.98 6.61 -4.07
N LEU A 29 -0.87 7.94 -3.98
CA LEU A 29 -1.23 8.69 -2.77
C LEU A 29 -2.72 8.61 -2.46
N THR A 30 -3.59 8.85 -3.45
CA THR A 30 -5.04 8.86 -3.23
C THR A 30 -5.58 7.46 -2.95
N SER A 31 -5.16 6.43 -3.69
CA SER A 31 -5.59 5.05 -3.41
C SER A 31 -5.18 4.59 -2.00
N SER A 32 -3.96 4.92 -1.58
CA SER A 32 -3.43 4.55 -0.25
C SER A 32 -4.12 5.32 0.87
N LEU A 33 -4.43 6.60 0.65
CA LEU A 33 -5.17 7.40 1.63
C LEU A 33 -6.60 6.90 1.80
N LEU A 34 -7.30 6.58 0.71
CA LEU A 34 -8.65 6.00 0.77
C LEU A 34 -8.65 4.66 1.51
N PHE A 35 -7.67 3.80 1.23
CA PHE A 35 -7.46 2.54 1.97
C PHE A 35 -7.18 2.76 3.45
N ALA A 36 -6.34 3.76 3.80
CA ALA A 36 -6.04 4.05 5.19
C ALA A 36 -7.29 4.53 5.96
N ILE A 37 -8.12 5.37 5.35
CA ILE A 37 -9.30 5.95 6.00
C ILE A 37 -10.38 4.89 6.30
N THR A 38 -10.48 3.79 5.53
CA THR A 38 -11.43 2.71 5.87
C THR A 38 -11.14 2.09 7.24
N HIS A 39 -9.90 2.24 7.74
CA HIS A 39 -9.50 1.76 9.05
C HIS A 39 -9.94 2.67 10.21
N SER A 40 -10.61 3.78 9.91
CA SER A 40 -11.30 4.58 10.94
C SER A 40 -12.57 3.92 11.46
N LEU A 41 -13.13 2.94 10.72
CA LEU A 41 -14.34 2.23 11.11
C LEU A 41 -14.17 1.41 12.39
N GLN A 42 -12.93 1.03 12.73
CA GLN A 42 -12.57 0.31 13.94
C GLN A 42 -12.89 1.11 15.22
N LEU A 43 -13.00 2.43 15.15
CA LEU A 43 -13.53 3.25 16.25
C LEU A 43 -14.95 2.83 16.63
N LEU A 44 -15.78 2.45 15.65
CA LEU A 44 -17.15 1.99 15.87
C LEU A 44 -17.18 0.62 16.57
N ASP A 45 -16.13 -0.18 16.38
CA ASP A 45 -15.92 -1.48 17.03
C ASP A 45 -15.25 -1.36 18.41
N GLY A 46 -15.07 -0.13 18.92
CA GLY A 46 -14.54 0.14 20.27
C GLY A 46 -13.02 0.25 20.36
N GLN A 47 -12.29 0.32 19.25
CA GLN A 47 -10.85 0.59 19.26
C GLN A 47 -10.56 2.00 19.79
N SER A 48 -9.48 2.16 20.56
CA SER A 48 -9.07 3.47 21.07
C SER A 48 -8.68 4.42 19.93
N LEU A 49 -8.85 5.73 20.13
CA LEU A 49 -8.48 6.74 19.15
C LEU A 49 -6.97 6.70 18.82
N GLU A 50 -6.13 6.51 19.83
CA GLU A 50 -4.67 6.42 19.65
C GLU A 50 -4.30 5.22 18.76
N THR A 51 -4.84 4.04 19.07
CA THR A 51 -4.60 2.82 18.29
C THR A 51 -5.13 2.98 16.86
N THR A 52 -6.28 3.64 16.69
CA THR A 52 -6.86 3.89 15.36
C THR A 52 -5.98 4.82 14.53
N ILE A 53 -5.49 5.92 15.10
CA ILE A 53 -4.58 6.85 14.40
C ILE A 53 -3.29 6.13 13.98
N LEU A 54 -2.74 5.29 14.86
CA LEU A 54 -1.56 4.49 14.55
C LEU A 54 -1.85 3.48 13.43
N GLN A 55 -3.03 2.82 13.46
CA GLN A 55 -3.46 1.90 12.42
C GLN A 55 -3.68 2.59 11.07
N ILE A 56 -4.28 3.78 11.03
CA ILE A 56 -4.46 4.57 9.80
C ILE A 56 -3.09 4.96 9.23
N THR A 57 -2.18 5.43 10.08
CA THR A 57 -0.80 5.78 9.67
C THR A 57 -0.09 4.57 9.07
N TYR A 58 -0.19 3.44 9.75
CA TYR A 58 0.34 2.16 9.27
C TYR A 58 -0.27 1.75 7.92
N ALA A 59 -1.61 1.76 7.83
CA ALA A 59 -2.38 1.38 6.65
C ALA A 59 -2.03 2.26 5.43
N PHE A 60 -1.74 3.55 5.65
CA PHE A 60 -1.29 4.45 4.60
C PHE A 60 0.05 4.00 3.99
N PHE A 61 1.04 3.67 4.81
CA PHE A 61 2.37 3.26 4.32
C PHE A 61 2.37 1.88 3.65
N ILE A 62 1.72 0.87 4.26
CA ILE A 62 1.56 -0.42 3.56
C ILE A 62 0.73 -0.24 2.28
N GLY A 63 -0.24 0.67 2.30
CA GLY A 63 -1.02 1.00 1.13
C GLY A 63 -0.17 1.54 -0.03
N MET A 64 0.80 2.41 0.28
CA MET A 64 1.74 2.89 -0.72
C MET A 64 2.64 1.78 -1.25
N VAL A 65 3.16 0.91 -0.38
CA VAL A 65 3.94 -0.27 -0.79
C VAL A 65 3.15 -1.12 -1.78
N LEU A 66 1.92 -1.49 -1.45
CA LEU A 66 1.07 -2.35 -2.29
C LEU A 66 0.75 -1.70 -3.64
N SER A 67 0.42 -0.41 -3.64
CA SER A 67 0.18 0.33 -4.88
C SER A 67 1.44 0.43 -5.74
N LEU A 68 2.61 0.63 -5.13
CA LEU A 68 3.88 0.69 -5.86
C LEU A 68 4.34 -0.66 -6.37
N LEU A 69 4.02 -1.77 -5.70
CA LEU A 69 4.28 -3.11 -6.25
C LEU A 69 3.57 -3.27 -7.60
N VAL A 70 2.29 -2.90 -7.67
CA VAL A 70 1.50 -2.97 -8.91
C VAL A 70 2.03 -2.01 -9.98
N VAL A 71 2.37 -0.77 -9.62
CA VAL A 71 3.01 0.19 -10.55
C VAL A 71 4.34 -0.35 -11.10
N ASN A 72 5.12 -1.05 -10.27
CA ASN A 72 6.37 -1.71 -10.67
C ASN A 72 6.13 -3.07 -11.38
N GLN A 73 4.98 -3.23 -12.06
CA GLN A 73 4.58 -4.41 -12.83
C GLN A 73 4.54 -5.72 -12.04
N GLN A 74 4.39 -5.69 -10.72
CA GLN A 74 4.08 -6.90 -9.97
C GLN A 74 2.60 -7.25 -10.14
N SER A 75 2.30 -8.55 -10.14
CA SER A 75 0.93 -9.04 -10.16
C SER A 75 0.18 -8.62 -8.90
N ILE A 76 -1.12 -8.34 -9.02
CA ILE A 76 -2.02 -8.14 -7.88
C ILE A 76 -2.02 -9.34 -6.91
N ILE A 77 -1.71 -10.55 -7.40
CA ILE A 77 -1.57 -11.74 -6.55
C ILE A 77 -0.44 -11.55 -5.53
N ILE A 78 0.68 -10.92 -5.93
CA ILE A 78 1.78 -10.63 -5.01
C ILE A 78 1.34 -9.62 -3.95
N ALA A 79 0.55 -8.60 -4.33
CA ALA A 79 -0.01 -7.64 -3.38
C ALA A 79 -0.96 -8.34 -2.37
N ILE A 80 -1.84 -9.22 -2.84
CA ILE A 80 -2.76 -10.00 -2.00
C ILE A 80 -2.00 -10.88 -1.01
N LEU A 81 -0.98 -11.60 -1.48
CA LEU A 81 -0.17 -12.46 -0.63
C LEU A 81 0.63 -11.66 0.39
N PHE A 82 1.25 -10.55 -0.03
CA PHE A 82 2.00 -9.66 0.84
C PHE A 82 1.11 -9.08 1.95
N HIS A 83 -0.04 -8.53 1.59
CA HIS A 83 -1.00 -7.98 2.54
C HIS A 83 -1.57 -9.07 3.45
N GLY A 84 -1.98 -10.21 2.91
CA GLY A 84 -2.49 -11.33 3.69
C GLY A 84 -1.47 -11.88 4.70
N LEU A 85 -0.20 -12.01 4.30
CA LEU A 85 0.89 -12.41 5.18
C LEU A 85 1.11 -11.37 6.26
N ASN A 86 1.16 -10.09 5.90
CA ASN A 86 1.34 -9.01 6.86
C ASN A 86 0.24 -9.00 7.95
N ASN A 87 -1.03 -9.10 7.57
CA ASN A 87 -2.14 -9.18 8.53
C ASN A 87 -2.00 -10.40 9.45
N SER A 88 -1.51 -11.53 8.91
CA SER A 88 -1.30 -12.75 9.69
C SER A 88 -0.17 -12.57 10.71
N LEU A 89 0.94 -11.93 10.31
CA LEU A 89 2.08 -11.66 11.19
C LEU A 89 1.72 -10.68 12.31
N ILE A 90 0.97 -9.62 12.00
CA ILE A 90 0.47 -8.67 13.01
C ILE A 90 -0.46 -9.38 13.99
N MET A 91 -1.37 -10.23 13.50
CA MET A 91 -2.27 -11.01 14.36
C MET A 91 -1.50 -11.95 15.29
N MET A 92 -0.48 -12.66 14.78
CA MET A 92 0.38 -13.53 15.59
C MET A 92 1.19 -12.75 16.63
N GLY A 93 1.59 -11.52 16.31
CA GLY A 93 2.34 -10.64 17.20
C GLY A 93 1.51 -9.92 18.26
N LYS A 94 0.16 -9.99 18.17
CA LYS A 94 -0.76 -9.18 18.99
C LYS A 94 -0.59 -9.37 20.50
N ASP A 95 -0.21 -10.56 20.95
CA ASP A 95 -0.01 -10.85 22.37
C ASP A 95 1.29 -10.24 22.95
N ASN A 96 2.18 -9.72 22.10
CA ASN A 96 3.49 -9.17 22.50
C ASN A 96 3.46 -7.64 22.70
N ASP A 97 2.29 -7.08 23.04
CA ASP A 97 1.80 -5.69 23.19
C ASP A 97 2.83 -4.53 23.35
N SER A 98 3.85 -4.50 22.49
CA SER A 98 4.91 -3.51 22.52
C SER A 98 4.79 -2.62 21.29
N SER A 99 4.40 -1.37 21.53
CA SER A 99 4.27 -0.33 20.51
C SER A 99 5.54 -0.14 19.67
N ILE A 100 6.71 -0.54 20.18
CA ILE A 100 7.99 -0.48 19.46
C ILE A 100 7.96 -1.28 18.15
N TYR A 101 7.32 -2.44 18.13
CA TYR A 101 7.27 -3.27 16.92
C TYR A 101 6.47 -2.58 15.82
N THR A 102 5.36 -1.93 16.19
CA THR A 102 4.55 -1.15 15.24
C THR A 102 5.35 -0.01 14.63
N TYR A 103 6.11 0.75 15.44
CA TYR A 103 6.97 1.82 14.93
C TYR A 103 8.09 1.30 14.02
N ILE A 104 8.72 0.17 14.36
CA ILE A 104 9.75 -0.46 13.53
C ILE A 104 9.15 -0.88 12.18
N ILE A 105 7.97 -1.50 12.18
CA ILE A 105 7.31 -1.92 10.94
C ILE A 105 6.95 -0.70 10.08
N ILE A 106 6.42 0.38 10.66
CA ILE A 106 6.14 1.63 9.94
C ILE A 106 7.43 2.17 9.30
N LEU A 107 8.54 2.21 10.04
CA LEU A 107 9.84 2.63 9.51
C LEU A 107 10.29 1.77 8.33
N LEU A 108 10.16 0.44 8.42
CA LEU A 108 10.48 -0.47 7.32
C LEU A 108 9.57 -0.23 6.10
N MET A 109 8.28 0.04 6.29
CA MET A 109 7.36 0.36 5.20
C MET A 109 7.70 1.70 4.53
N ILE A 110 8.14 2.70 5.29
CA ILE A 110 8.62 3.99 4.75
C ILE A 110 9.85 3.75 3.86
N ILE A 111 10.84 3.02 4.37
CA ILE A 111 12.07 2.71 3.62
C ILE A 111 11.72 1.96 2.33
N TYR A 112 10.85 0.95 2.42
CA TYR A 112 10.46 0.16 1.27
C TYR A 112 9.63 0.95 0.26
N THR A 113 8.76 1.84 0.74
CA THR A 113 8.03 2.80 -0.10
C THR A 113 9.00 3.66 -0.89
N VAL A 114 10.00 4.27 -0.24
CA VAL A 114 11.00 5.10 -0.92
C VAL A 114 11.75 4.30 -1.98
N PHE A 115 12.19 3.08 -1.66
CA PHE A 115 12.85 2.19 -2.60
C PHE A 115 11.98 1.89 -3.83
N LEU A 116 10.73 1.47 -3.64
CA LEU A 116 9.81 1.15 -4.74
C LEU A 116 9.42 2.39 -5.55
N TRP A 117 9.35 3.56 -4.91
CA TRP A 117 9.07 4.83 -5.59
C TRP A 117 10.20 5.23 -6.53
N ILE A 118 11.45 5.12 -6.08
CA ILE A 118 12.63 5.36 -6.92
C ILE A 118 12.63 4.40 -8.12
N ARG A 119 12.28 3.14 -7.89
CA ARG A 119 12.17 2.14 -8.96
C ARG A 119 11.07 2.49 -9.97
N ALA A 120 9.90 2.90 -9.50
CA ALA A 120 8.78 3.30 -10.36
C ALA A 120 9.17 4.47 -11.28
N LEU A 121 9.79 5.51 -10.73
CA LEU A 121 10.25 6.67 -11.50
C LEU A 121 11.25 6.30 -12.61
N LYS A 122 12.13 5.31 -12.36
CA LYS A 122 13.05 4.81 -13.39
C LYS A 122 12.32 4.07 -14.49
N THR A 123 11.36 3.21 -14.14
CA THR A 123 10.61 2.44 -15.14
C THR A 123 9.75 3.32 -16.03
N ASP A 124 9.10 4.34 -15.46
CA ASP A 124 8.33 5.33 -16.23
C ASP A 124 9.20 6.06 -17.26
N GLY A 125 10.40 6.48 -16.83
CA GLY A 125 11.38 7.11 -17.71
C GLY A 125 11.81 6.20 -18.86
N VAL A 126 12.09 4.93 -18.59
CA VAL A 126 12.47 3.94 -19.61
C VAL A 126 11.35 3.71 -20.63
N ILE A 127 10.10 3.56 -20.18
CA ILE A 127 8.95 3.36 -21.06
C ILE A 127 8.72 4.61 -21.93
N ALA A 128 8.81 5.81 -21.33
CA ALA A 128 8.64 7.06 -22.05
C ALA A 128 9.70 7.26 -23.15
N MET A 129 10.96 6.86 -22.90
CA MET A 129 12.03 6.91 -23.92
C MET A 129 11.75 5.94 -25.07
N LYS A 130 11.43 4.67 -24.77
CA LYS A 130 11.15 3.65 -25.80
C LYS A 130 9.98 4.04 -26.70
N ASN A 131 8.93 4.64 -26.14
CA ASN A 131 7.77 5.09 -26.91
C ASN A 131 8.11 6.25 -27.87
N ARG A 132 9.14 7.05 -27.56
CA ARG A 132 9.63 8.11 -28.46
C ARG A 132 10.43 7.55 -29.62
N GLU A 133 11.27 6.54 -29.39
CA GLU A 133 12.09 5.91 -30.45
C GLU A 133 11.24 5.22 -31.52
N ILE A 134 10.08 4.65 -31.16
CA ILE A 134 9.17 3.96 -32.09
C ILE A 134 8.29 4.96 -32.88
N ALA A 135 8.18 6.20 -32.42
CA ALA A 135 7.33 7.23 -33.02
C ALA A 135 8.04 8.09 -34.10
N ILE A 136 9.30 7.76 -34.43
CA ILE A 136 10.14 8.40 -35.47
C ILE A 136 10.28 7.42 -36.64
#